data_AF-A0A0D3BH99-F1
#
_entry.id   AF-A0A0D3BH99-F1
#
_cell.length_a   1.000
_cell.length_b   1.000
_cell.length_c   1.000
_cell.angle_alpha   90.00
_cell.angle_beta   90.00
_cell.angle_gamma   90.00
#
_symmetry.space_group_name_H-M   'P 1'
#
loop_
_entity.id
_entity.type
_entity.pdbx_description
1 polymer ?
#
loop_
_entity_poly.entity_id
_entity_poly.type
_entity_poly.pdbx_seq_one_letter_code
_entity_poly.pdbx_strand_id
1 'polypeptide(L)'
;MNPKTLVMNLLILLLVQISNLSVVVNSLEAYHQQYYHRSEFRVPPNSVVRIVISNDLFGLKNNGNAGFVCTNGNEVWRKSKPGDRYVVAQFKYDGKRRQASTHCHLRSRFGFVNFPVNINPDTSAYCYPSYVCGYSVRKDGVYYKPEMKLYPWTRQK
;
A
#
# COMPACT_ATOMS: atom_id res chain seq x y z
N MET A 1 -5.88 3.66 70.07
CA MET A 1 -6.09 4.06 68.66
C MET A 1 -7.44 3.53 68.21
N ASN A 2 -8.32 4.35 67.61
CA ASN A 2 -9.69 3.94 67.31
C ASN A 2 -9.73 3.02 66.07
N PRO A 3 -10.25 1.78 66.16
CA PRO A 3 -10.27 0.82 65.05
C PRO A 3 -11.03 1.36 63.82
N LYS A 4 -12.04 2.22 64.01
CA LYS A 4 -12.76 2.86 62.90
C LYS A 4 -11.87 3.80 62.07
N THR A 5 -10.95 4.51 62.73
CA THR A 5 -10.01 5.42 62.06
C THR A 5 -8.94 4.66 61.26
N LEU A 6 -8.52 3.50 61.77
CA LEU A 6 -7.56 2.61 61.09
C LEU A 6 -8.13 2.04 59.79
N VAL A 7 -9.37 1.55 59.83
CA VAL A 7 -10.08 1.00 58.66
C VAL A 7 -10.31 2.10 57.62
N MET A 8 -10.71 3.30 58.05
CA MET A 8 -10.93 4.43 57.15
C MET A 8 -9.64 4.85 56.44
N ASN A 9 -8.52 4.94 57.16
CA ASN A 9 -7.22 5.28 56.56
C ASN A 9 -6.72 4.22 55.59
N LEU A 10 -6.96 2.94 55.88
CA LEU A 10 -6.61 1.84 54.98
C LEU A 10 -7.44 1.87 53.69
N LEU A 11 -8.74 2.16 53.79
CA LEU A 11 -9.64 2.34 52.65
C LEU A 11 -9.21 3.52 51.77
N ILE A 12 -8.85 4.64 52.38
CA ILE A 12 -8.36 5.82 51.65
C ILE A 12 -7.06 5.48 50.91
N LEU A 13 -6.12 4.80 51.57
CA LEU A 13 -4.87 4.36 50.94
C LEU A 13 -5.12 3.42 49.75
N LEU A 14 -6.02 2.44 49.89
CA LEU A 14 -6.39 1.52 48.82
C LEU A 14 -7.04 2.26 47.63
N LEU A 15 -7.96 3.19 47.90
CA LEU A 15 -8.62 3.98 46.86
C LEU A 15 -7.63 4.88 46.10
N VAL A 16 -6.65 5.46 46.80
CA VAL A 16 -5.59 6.27 46.19
C VAL A 16 -4.64 5.41 45.33
N GLN A 17 -4.34 4.19 45.75
CA GLN A 17 -3.50 3.28 44.96
C GLN A 17 -4.21 2.84 43.67
N ILE A 18 -5.51 2.52 43.74
CA ILE A 18 -6.30 2.07 42.57
C ILE A 18 -6.52 3.21 41.57
N SER A 19 -6.78 4.43 42.04
CA SER A 19 -6.95 5.61 41.17
C SER A 19 -5.66 5.98 40.46
N ASN A 20 -4.52 5.95 41.15
CA ASN A 20 -3.22 6.20 40.53
C ASN A 20 -2.84 5.11 39.51
N LEU A 21 -3.13 3.83 39.80
CA LEU A 21 -2.86 2.73 38.89
C LEU A 21 -3.69 2.85 37.59
N SER A 22 -4.98 3.18 37.72
CA SER A 22 -5.86 3.36 36.55
C SER A 22 -5.47 4.59 35.73
N VAL A 23 -5.01 5.68 36.34
CA VAL A 23 -4.45 6.84 35.63
C VAL A 23 -3.17 6.47 34.87
N VAL A 24 -2.28 5.67 35.45
CA VAL A 24 -1.03 5.21 34.80
C VAL A 24 -1.31 4.23 33.66
N VAL A 25 -2.24 3.29 33.83
CA VAL A 25 -2.61 2.34 32.77
C VAL A 25 -3.29 3.07 31.60
N ASN A 26 -4.22 3.99 31.89
CA ASN A 26 -4.88 4.79 30.85
C ASN A 26 -3.91 5.75 30.15
N SER A 27 -2.92 6.31 30.86
CA SER A 27 -1.91 7.18 30.26
C SER A 27 -0.92 6.41 29.40
N LEU A 28 -0.54 5.19 29.81
CA LEU A 28 0.28 4.29 29.00
C LEU A 28 -0.48 3.85 27.75
N GLU A 29 -1.75 3.44 27.89
CA GLU A 29 -2.61 3.05 26.77
C GLU A 29 -2.84 4.22 25.81
N ALA A 30 -3.13 5.42 26.33
CA ALA A 30 -3.26 6.63 25.51
C ALA A 30 -1.95 7.03 24.83
N TYR A 31 -0.81 6.92 25.51
CA TYR A 31 0.52 7.16 24.93
C TYR A 31 0.84 6.15 23.83
N HIS A 32 0.54 4.87 24.06
CA HIS A 32 0.76 3.81 23.09
C HIS A 32 -0.15 3.99 21.86
N GLN A 33 -1.43 4.31 22.07
CA GLN A 33 -2.37 4.63 20.99
C GLN A 33 -1.94 5.88 20.21
N GLN A 34 -1.48 6.94 20.87
CA GLN A 34 -1.02 8.17 20.22
C GLN A 34 0.25 7.95 19.39
N TYR A 35 1.16 7.09 19.85
CA TYR A 35 2.36 6.69 19.11
C TYR A 35 2.01 5.84 17.87
N TYR A 36 1.03 4.94 17.97
CA TYR A 36 0.55 4.15 16.83
C TYR A 36 -0.31 4.96 15.84
N HIS A 37 -1.02 6.00 16.29
CA HIS A 37 -1.92 6.80 15.47
C HIS A 37 -1.27 8.00 14.75
N ARG A 38 -0.04 8.39 15.11
CA ARG A 38 0.74 9.34 14.32
C ARG A 38 1.53 8.61 13.23
N SER A 39 0.84 8.00 12.28
CA SER A 39 1.55 7.53 11.09
C SER A 39 2.02 8.75 10.30
N GLU A 40 3.34 8.85 10.06
CA GLU A 40 3.94 9.87 9.18
C GLU A 40 3.31 9.83 7.77
N PHE A 41 2.69 8.71 7.41
CA PHE A 41 2.07 8.46 6.12
C PHE A 41 0.57 8.20 6.24
N ARG A 42 -0.17 8.50 5.17
CA ARG A 42 -1.62 8.22 5.07
C ARG A 42 -1.95 6.73 4.98
N VAL A 43 -0.98 5.87 4.64
CA VAL A 43 -1.19 4.42 4.57
C VAL A 43 -0.97 3.82 5.97
N PRO A 44 -1.95 3.06 6.51
CA PRO A 44 -1.82 2.43 7.82
C PRO A 44 -0.63 1.46 7.88
N PRO A 45 0.04 1.36 9.04
CA PRO A 45 1.03 0.32 9.27
C PRO A 45 0.47 -1.08 8.97
N ASN A 46 1.34 -1.98 8.53
CA ASN A 46 1.03 -3.36 8.12
C ASN A 46 0.10 -3.51 6.90
N SER A 47 -0.29 -2.42 6.24
CA SER A 47 -1.04 -2.49 4.98
C SER A 47 -0.24 -3.23 3.90
N VAL A 48 -0.95 -4.01 3.08
CA VAL A 48 -0.38 -4.71 1.93
C VAL A 48 -0.83 -4.01 0.65
N VAL A 49 0.11 -3.40 -0.06
CA VAL A 49 -0.11 -2.78 -1.36
C VAL A 49 0.18 -3.79 -2.46
N ARG A 50 -0.67 -3.80 -3.48
CA ARG A 50 -0.47 -4.60 -4.69
C ARG A 50 -0.44 -3.68 -5.90
N ILE A 51 0.59 -3.79 -6.71
CA ILE A 51 0.63 -3.15 -8.02
C ILE A 51 0.13 -4.13 -9.06
N VAL A 52 -0.87 -3.70 -9.81
CA VAL A 52 -1.52 -4.49 -10.84
C VAL A 52 -1.32 -3.83 -12.20
N ILE A 53 -0.95 -4.62 -13.20
CA ILE A 53 -1.08 -4.24 -14.61
C ILE A 53 -2.38 -4.85 -15.13
N SER A 54 -3.28 -4.02 -15.67
CA SER A 54 -4.49 -4.45 -16.37
C SER A 54 -4.38 -4.15 -17.86
N ASN A 55 -4.88 -5.07 -18.69
CA ASN A 55 -4.98 -4.84 -20.13
C ASN A 55 -6.37 -4.31 -20.49
N ASP A 56 -6.47 -3.01 -20.72
CA ASP A 56 -7.74 -2.31 -20.95
C ASP A 56 -8.03 -2.13 -22.46
N LEU A 57 -7.38 -2.91 -23.34
CA LEU A 57 -7.55 -2.88 -24.79
C LEU A 57 -8.80 -3.64 -25.27
N PHE A 58 -9.94 -3.45 -24.59
CA PHE A 58 -11.21 -4.09 -24.93
C PHE A 58 -11.75 -3.63 -26.30
N GLY A 59 -12.50 -4.51 -26.97
CA GLY A 59 -13.18 -4.19 -28.23
C GLY A 59 -12.26 -4.05 -29.45
N LEU A 60 -10.96 -4.25 -29.30
CA LEU A 60 -10.00 -4.18 -30.41
C LEU A 60 -9.85 -5.54 -31.10
N LYS A 61 -10.54 -5.72 -32.24
CA LYS A 61 -10.34 -6.90 -33.10
C LYS A 61 -8.85 -7.04 -33.44
N ASN A 62 -8.25 -8.17 -33.04
CA ASN A 62 -6.87 -8.57 -33.28
C ASN A 62 -5.75 -7.66 -32.72
N ASN A 63 -6.07 -6.55 -32.05
CA ASN A 63 -5.08 -5.57 -31.56
C ASN A 63 -5.04 -5.41 -30.03
N GLY A 64 -5.78 -6.25 -29.30
CA GLY A 64 -5.88 -6.15 -27.84
C GLY A 64 -4.81 -6.90 -27.04
N ASN A 65 -3.98 -7.73 -27.68
CA ASN A 65 -2.97 -8.51 -26.97
C ASN A 65 -1.74 -7.68 -26.65
N ALA A 66 -1.22 -7.87 -25.44
CA ALA A 66 0.03 -7.28 -24.96
C ALA A 66 0.94 -8.36 -24.35
N GLY A 67 2.21 -8.05 -24.22
CA GLY A 67 3.16 -8.85 -23.48
C GLY A 67 4.02 -7.96 -22.59
N PHE A 68 4.39 -8.42 -21.40
CA PHE A 68 5.25 -7.64 -20.52
C PHE A 68 6.19 -8.52 -19.69
N VAL A 69 7.26 -7.91 -19.22
CA VAL A 69 8.23 -8.46 -18.29
C VAL A 69 8.62 -7.38 -17.28
N CYS A 70 8.83 -7.75 -16.02
CA CYS A 70 9.27 -6.82 -14.97
C CYS A 70 10.50 -7.41 -14.26
N THR A 71 11.46 -6.55 -13.92
CA THR A 71 12.82 -6.96 -13.50
C THR A 71 12.97 -7.33 -12.02
N ASN A 72 11.89 -7.39 -11.23
CA ASN A 72 11.96 -7.84 -9.83
C ASN A 72 11.85 -9.37 -9.69
N GLY A 73 12.77 -10.09 -10.33
CA GLY A 73 12.86 -11.55 -10.26
C GLY A 73 13.18 -12.18 -11.61
N ASN A 74 12.52 -13.31 -11.92
CA ASN A 74 12.71 -13.98 -13.20
C ASN A 74 12.11 -13.14 -14.34
N GLU A 75 12.92 -12.86 -15.35
CA GLU A 75 12.55 -12.11 -16.57
C GLU A 75 11.63 -12.92 -17.49
N VAL A 76 10.49 -13.37 -16.95
CA VAL A 76 9.51 -14.18 -17.68
C VAL A 76 8.53 -13.26 -18.38
N TRP A 77 8.50 -13.36 -19.70
CA TRP A 77 7.49 -12.72 -20.52
C TRP A 77 6.10 -13.29 -20.24
N ARG A 78 5.18 -12.41 -19.84
CA ARG A 78 3.77 -12.73 -19.65
C ARG A 78 2.97 -12.24 -20.85
N LYS A 79 2.20 -13.13 -21.46
CA LYS A 79 1.20 -12.79 -22.48
C LYS A 79 -0.08 -12.36 -21.80
N SER A 80 -0.68 -11.27 -22.26
CA SER A 80 -1.90 -10.69 -21.70
C SER A 80 -2.93 -10.43 -22.81
N LYS A 81 -4.16 -10.89 -22.60
CA LYS A 81 -5.36 -10.59 -23.40
C LYS A 81 -6.14 -9.42 -22.77
N PRO A 82 -7.01 -8.74 -23.53
CA PRO A 82 -7.91 -7.73 -22.97
C PRO A 82 -8.70 -8.28 -21.78
N GLY A 83 -8.68 -7.55 -20.67
CA GLY A 83 -9.30 -7.93 -19.40
C GLY A 83 -8.38 -8.63 -18.41
N ASP A 84 -7.22 -9.13 -18.86
CA ASP A 84 -6.30 -9.78 -17.95
C ASP A 84 -5.69 -8.78 -16.94
N ARG A 85 -5.44 -9.27 -15.73
CA ARG A 85 -4.86 -8.50 -14.62
C ARG A 85 -3.76 -9.30 -13.96
N TYR A 86 -2.62 -8.67 -13.72
CA TYR A 86 -1.45 -9.32 -13.10
C TYR A 86 -0.91 -8.49 -11.95
N VAL A 87 -0.71 -9.13 -10.80
CA VAL A 87 0.07 -8.54 -9.71
C VAL A 87 1.54 -8.62 -10.09
N VAL A 88 2.19 -7.46 -10.27
CA VAL A 88 3.60 -7.37 -10.65
C VAL A 88 4.52 -7.04 -9.48
N ALA A 89 3.95 -6.50 -8.41
CA ALA A 89 4.67 -6.28 -7.17
C ALA A 89 3.68 -6.28 -5.99
N GLN A 90 4.13 -6.79 -4.86
CA GLN A 90 3.41 -6.76 -3.59
C GLN A 90 4.37 -6.25 -2.52
N PHE A 91 3.89 -5.32 -1.70
CA PHE A 91 4.68 -4.70 -0.65
C PHE A 91 3.88 -4.60 0.65
N LYS A 92 4.52 -4.89 1.78
CA LYS A 92 3.93 -4.74 3.10
C LYS A 92 4.64 -3.60 3.84
N TYR A 93 3.88 -2.64 4.37
CA TYR A 93 4.41 -1.57 5.22
C TYR A 93 4.62 -2.08 6.66
N ASP A 94 5.59 -2.98 6.85
CA ASP A 94 5.93 -3.58 8.16
C ASP A 94 7.02 -2.81 8.94
N GLY A 95 7.40 -1.62 8.46
CA GLY A 95 8.44 -0.78 9.06
C GLY A 95 9.88 -1.15 8.66
N LYS A 96 10.12 -2.28 7.98
CA LYS A 96 11.48 -2.69 7.56
C LYS A 96 11.96 -2.00 6.30
N ARG A 97 11.03 -1.78 5.36
CA ARG A 97 11.29 -1.08 4.10
C ARG A 97 10.26 0.02 3.93
N ARG A 98 10.70 1.17 3.41
CA ARG A 98 9.83 2.33 3.15
C ARG A 98 9.25 2.31 1.73
N GLN A 99 9.97 1.74 0.77
CA GLN A 99 9.58 1.73 -0.62
C GLN A 99 10.11 0.48 -1.34
N ALA A 100 9.51 0.18 -2.48
CA ALA A 100 10.02 -0.80 -3.44
C ALA A 100 9.88 -0.25 -4.86
N SER A 101 10.77 -0.65 -5.76
CA SER A 101 10.67 -0.30 -7.18
C SER A 101 11.00 -1.50 -8.06
N THR A 102 10.46 -1.51 -9.26
CA THR A 102 10.84 -2.41 -10.36
C THR A 102 10.74 -1.68 -11.69
N HIS A 103 11.34 -2.23 -12.73
CA HIS A 103 11.17 -1.73 -14.09
C HIS A 103 10.41 -2.75 -14.90
N CYS A 104 9.42 -2.30 -15.66
CA CYS A 104 8.66 -3.14 -16.56
C CYS A 104 8.89 -2.69 -18.01
N HIS A 105 9.05 -3.68 -18.88
CA HIS A 105 9.03 -3.51 -20.33
C HIS A 105 7.76 -4.17 -20.87
N LEU A 106 7.01 -3.43 -21.67
CA LEU A 106 5.74 -3.87 -22.22
C LEU A 106 5.72 -3.66 -23.74
N ARG A 107 5.17 -4.61 -24.46
CA ARG A 107 4.99 -4.62 -25.92
C ARG A 107 3.54 -4.89 -26.27
N SER A 108 3.05 -4.21 -27.29
CA SER A 108 1.77 -4.48 -27.94
C SER A 108 1.89 -4.16 -29.43
N ARG A 109 0.81 -4.31 -30.19
CA ARG A 109 0.77 -3.84 -31.59
C ARG A 109 0.90 -2.32 -31.72
N PHE A 110 0.66 -1.56 -30.65
CA PHE A 110 0.80 -0.10 -30.65
C PHE A 110 2.25 0.37 -30.47
N GLY A 111 3.15 -0.53 -30.06
CA GLY A 111 4.56 -0.23 -29.82
C GLY A 111 5.08 -0.89 -28.56
N PHE A 112 6.13 -0.31 -28.00
CA PHE A 112 6.70 -0.74 -26.71
C PHE A 112 6.83 0.43 -25.76
N VAL A 113 6.93 0.13 -24.47
CA VAL A 113 7.17 1.13 -23.44
C VAL A 113 7.97 0.52 -22.29
N ASN A 114 8.90 1.31 -21.77
CA ASN A 114 9.60 1.03 -20.52
C ASN A 114 9.03 1.97 -19.46
N PHE A 115 8.61 1.43 -18.32
CA PHE A 115 8.10 2.26 -17.23
C PHE A 115 8.54 1.71 -15.87
N PRO A 116 8.88 2.60 -14.92
CA PRO A 116 9.12 2.21 -13.55
C PRO A 116 7.78 1.91 -12.86
N VAL A 117 7.81 0.90 -12.01
CA VAL A 117 6.77 0.59 -11.03
C VAL A 117 7.33 0.93 -9.66
N ASN A 118 6.81 2.00 -9.06
CA ASN A 118 7.25 2.48 -7.75
C ASN A 118 6.14 2.24 -6.73
N ILE A 119 6.52 1.76 -5.56
CA ILE A 119 5.65 1.57 -4.41
C ILE A 119 6.20 2.40 -3.28
N ASN A 120 5.51 3.48 -2.95
CA ASN A 120 5.81 4.32 -1.79
C ASN A 120 4.48 4.66 -1.10
N PRO A 121 4.51 4.97 0.20
CA PRO A 121 3.28 5.12 0.97
C PRO A 121 2.42 6.31 0.50
N ASP A 122 3.05 7.38 0.02
CA ASP A 122 2.33 8.58 -0.45
C ASP A 122 1.47 8.28 -1.69
N THR A 123 2.05 7.61 -2.68
CA THR A 123 1.35 7.21 -3.91
C THR A 123 0.33 6.10 -3.63
N SER A 124 0.66 5.17 -2.74
CA SER A 124 -0.24 4.06 -2.39
C SER A 124 -1.50 4.52 -1.66
N ALA A 125 -1.44 5.66 -0.96
CA ALA A 125 -2.61 6.25 -0.30
C ALA A 125 -3.75 6.59 -1.28
N TYR A 126 -3.42 6.95 -2.53
CA TYR A 126 -4.41 7.22 -3.58
C TYR A 126 -5.16 5.97 -4.07
N CYS A 127 -4.74 4.78 -3.64
CA CYS A 127 -5.35 3.50 -3.99
C CYS A 127 -6.25 2.93 -2.86
N TYR A 128 -6.47 3.69 -1.79
CA TYR A 128 -7.44 3.38 -0.75
C TYR A 128 -8.86 3.18 -1.34
N PRO A 129 -9.68 2.24 -0.81
CA PRO A 129 -9.46 1.39 0.37
C PRO A 129 -8.73 0.08 0.11
N SER A 130 -8.62 -0.34 -1.15
CA SER A 130 -8.09 -1.67 -1.49
C SER A 130 -6.57 -1.75 -1.49
N TYR A 131 -5.88 -0.62 -1.59
CA TYR A 131 -4.43 -0.53 -1.82
C TYR A 131 -3.96 -1.34 -3.04
N VAL A 132 -4.84 -1.45 -4.05
CA VAL A 132 -4.53 -2.02 -5.36
C VAL A 132 -4.31 -0.87 -6.33
N CYS A 133 -3.05 -0.55 -6.61
CA CYS A 133 -2.67 0.50 -7.54
C CYS A 133 -2.50 -0.09 -8.95
N GLY A 134 -3.12 0.57 -9.94
CA GLY A 134 -3.25 0.04 -11.30
C GLY A 134 -2.45 0.80 -12.35
N TYR A 135 -1.72 0.05 -13.17
CA TYR A 135 -1.27 0.45 -14.49
C TYR A 135 -2.24 -0.12 -15.54
N SER A 136 -2.79 0.74 -16.39
CA SER A 136 -3.74 0.39 -17.44
C SER A 136 -3.05 0.41 -18.80
N VAL A 137 -2.98 -0.73 -19.49
CA VAL A 137 -2.53 -0.79 -20.88
C VAL A 137 -3.66 -0.30 -21.79
N ARG A 138 -3.38 0.77 -22.53
CA ARG A 138 -4.34 1.51 -23.37
C ARG A 138 -3.79 1.75 -24.76
N LYS A 139 -4.62 2.27 -25.67
CA LYS A 139 -4.23 2.58 -27.06
C LYS A 139 -3.13 3.64 -27.16
N ASP A 140 -3.08 4.55 -26.20
CA ASP A 140 -2.17 5.69 -26.12
C ASP A 140 -0.88 5.37 -25.33
N GLY A 141 -0.88 4.32 -24.50
CA GLY A 141 0.29 3.91 -23.74
C GLY A 141 -0.07 3.05 -22.54
N VAL A 142 0.78 3.11 -21.52
CA VAL A 142 0.48 2.56 -20.20
C VAL A 142 0.18 3.73 -19.26
N TYR A 143 -1.00 3.73 -18.66
CA TYR A 143 -1.45 4.80 -17.77
C TYR A 143 -1.40 4.38 -16.32
N TYR A 144 -0.68 5.12 -15.49
CA TYR A 144 -0.64 4.93 -14.05
C TYR A 144 -1.69 5.81 -13.37
N LYS A 145 -2.77 5.19 -12.90
CA LYS A 145 -3.93 5.90 -12.35
C LYS A 145 -3.61 6.78 -11.13
N PRO A 146 -2.84 6.33 -10.13
CA PRO A 146 -2.58 7.09 -8.91
C PRO A 146 -1.89 8.45 -9.14
N GLU A 147 -1.01 8.55 -10.14
CA GLU A 147 -0.29 9.79 -10.48
C GLU A 147 -0.83 10.48 -11.74
N MET A 148 -1.91 9.96 -12.32
CA MET A 148 -2.43 10.39 -13.62
C MET A 148 -1.38 10.44 -14.74
N LYS A 149 -0.42 9.53 -14.70
CA LYS A 149 0.77 9.56 -15.55
C LYS A 149 0.65 8.63 -16.74
N LEU A 150 0.81 9.16 -17.95
CA LEU A 150 0.85 8.36 -19.17
C LEU A 150 2.31 8.09 -19.59
N TYR A 151 2.61 6.82 -19.81
CA TYR A 151 3.82 6.36 -20.47
C TYR A 151 3.47 6.01 -21.92
N PRO A 152 3.71 6.91 -22.88
CA PRO A 152 3.26 6.74 -24.26
C PRO A 152 4.01 5.61 -24.97
N TRP A 153 3.39 5.03 -25.98
CA TRP A 153 4.04 4.03 -26.83
C TRP A 153 5.20 4.62 -27.64
N THR A 154 6.33 3.95 -27.61
CA THR A 154 7.40 4.14 -28.59
C THR A 154 7.17 3.21 -29.77
N ARG A 155 7.07 3.76 -30.98
CA ARG A 155 6.97 2.96 -32.21
C ARG A 155 8.31 2.30 -32.51
N GLN A 156 8.30 1.02 -32.87
CA GLN A 156 9.47 0.42 -33.51
C GLN A 156 9.57 1.03 -34.91
N LYS A 157 10.71 1.67 -35.22
CA LYS A 157 11.02 2.15 -36.56
C LYS A 157 11.25 0.97 -37.50
#